data_AF-A0A954Z0N9-F1
#
_entry.id   AF-A0A954Z0N9-F1
#
_cell.length_a   1.000
_cell.length_b   1.000
_cell.length_c   1.000
_cell.angle_alpha   90.00
_cell.angle_beta   90.00
_cell.angle_gamma   90.00
#
_symmetry.space_group_name_H-M   'P 1'
#
loop_
_entity.id
_entity.type
_entity.pdbx_description
1 polymer ?
#
loop_
_entity_poly.entity_id
_entity_poly.type
_entity_poly.pdbx_seq_one_letter_code
_entity_poly.pdbx_strand_id
1 'polypeptide(L)'
;MKSRLVIASTSMALGFVCLGLSCPGTTPMQTGDGDIAANISAPQGEIIPTATDEQKATFERGKAIMAKRFDLADGLGPAFNVTFCGACHERPVPGGSSALYRNFFLAGRLTNDGAFIASESAGMAGGVLRLFNYDENEDARPAVPSTTTIFAQRNAIPMFGVGLIAELSDEELLSRADPDDADGDGIS
;
A
#
# COMPACT_ATOMS: atom_id res chain seq x y z
N MET A 1 -45.04 52.43 15.64
CA MET A 1 -45.04 51.62 16.88
C MET A 1 -45.31 50.17 16.51
N LYS A 2 -44.27 49.31 16.52
CA LYS A 2 -44.27 47.85 16.68
C LYS A 2 -42.88 47.34 16.26
N SER A 3 -42.07 47.19 17.30
CA SER A 3 -40.69 46.72 17.35
C SER A 3 -40.61 45.28 16.82
N ARG A 4 -39.68 45.00 15.90
CA ARG A 4 -39.32 43.63 15.53
C ARG A 4 -38.18 43.17 16.43
N LEU A 5 -38.53 42.26 17.33
CA LEU A 5 -37.64 41.55 18.24
C LEU A 5 -36.86 40.49 17.44
N VAL A 6 -35.54 40.62 17.40
CA VAL A 6 -34.62 39.61 16.88
C VAL A 6 -34.42 38.58 17.99
N ILE A 7 -34.90 37.35 17.79
CA ILE A 7 -34.63 36.22 18.67
C ILE A 7 -33.28 35.64 18.22
N ALA A 8 -32.23 35.90 19.00
CA ALA A 8 -30.96 35.21 18.89
C ALA A 8 -31.14 33.78 19.42
N SER A 9 -31.03 32.78 18.54
CA SER A 9 -30.98 31.38 18.92
C SER A 9 -29.59 31.07 19.48
N THR A 10 -29.47 31.00 20.80
CA THR A 10 -28.31 30.41 21.47
C THR A 10 -28.32 28.90 21.28
N SER A 11 -27.60 28.41 20.27
CA SER A 11 -27.25 26.99 20.17
C SER A 11 -26.24 26.66 21.27
N MET A 12 -26.73 26.02 22.32
CA MET A 12 -25.93 25.41 23.38
C MET A 12 -25.21 24.19 22.79
N ALA A 13 -23.99 24.37 22.31
CA ALA A 13 -23.13 23.25 21.92
C ALA A 13 -22.69 22.53 23.20
N LEU A 14 -23.31 21.38 23.47
CA LEU A 14 -22.81 20.41 24.45
C LEU A 14 -21.42 19.97 23.99
N GLY A 15 -20.38 20.53 24.59
CA GLY A 15 -19.01 20.07 24.44
C GLY A 15 -18.92 18.64 24.94
N PHE A 16 -18.77 17.70 24.02
CA PHE A 16 -18.39 16.33 24.34
C PHE A 16 -16.93 16.37 24.81
N VAL A 17 -16.74 16.55 26.11
CA VAL A 17 -15.43 16.37 26.75
C VAL A 17 -15.14 14.87 26.69
N CYS A 18 -14.41 14.44 25.66
CA CYS A 18 -13.70 13.17 25.70
C CYS A 18 -12.69 13.26 26.85
N LEU A 19 -13.10 12.79 28.03
CA LEU A 19 -12.19 12.46 29.12
C LEU A 19 -11.13 11.52 28.55
N GLY A 20 -9.89 12.00 28.54
CA GLY A 20 -8.72 11.29 28.07
C GLY A 20 -8.47 10.04 28.90
N LEU A 21 -9.09 8.93 28.49
CA LEU A 21 -8.56 7.60 28.73
C LEU A 21 -7.28 7.50 27.90
N SER A 22 -6.18 8.03 28.45
CA SER A 22 -4.84 7.67 28.00
C SER A 22 -4.80 6.15 27.97
N CYS A 23 -4.54 5.57 26.79
CA CYS A 23 -4.17 4.18 26.69
C CYS A 23 -3.04 3.97 27.73
N PRO A 24 -3.20 3.09 28.74
CA PRO A 24 -2.14 2.86 29.71
C PRO A 24 -0.87 2.52 28.92
N GLY A 25 0.23 3.13 29.35
CA GLY A 25 1.47 3.22 28.60
C GLY A 25 1.84 1.93 27.89
N THR A 26 2.39 2.09 26.69
CA THR A 26 3.14 1.10 25.94
C THR A 26 4.35 0.64 26.75
N THR A 27 4.14 -0.10 27.83
CA THR A 27 5.19 -0.99 28.33
C THR A 27 5.31 -2.05 27.24
N PRO A 28 6.41 -2.10 26.48
CA PRO A 28 6.60 -3.14 25.48
C PRO A 28 6.44 -4.47 26.21
N MET A 29 5.77 -5.43 25.58
CA MET A 29 5.78 -6.80 26.06
C MET A 29 7.25 -7.23 26.16
N GLN A 30 7.78 -7.36 27.37
CA GLN A 30 9.10 -7.93 27.59
C GLN A 30 8.98 -9.42 27.27
N THR A 31 9.26 -9.77 26.01
CA THR A 31 9.68 -11.13 25.69
C THR A 31 11.08 -11.32 26.27
N GLY A 32 11.50 -12.56 26.54
CA GLY A 32 12.82 -12.85 27.08
C GLY A 32 14.00 -12.49 26.15
N ASP A 33 13.72 -11.76 25.07
CA ASP A 33 14.60 -11.49 23.94
C ASP A 33 15.42 -10.19 24.12
N GLY A 34 15.31 -9.56 25.30
CA GLY A 34 16.00 -8.32 25.63
C GLY A 34 15.28 -7.07 25.14
N ASP A 35 15.93 -5.92 25.31
CA ASP A 35 15.38 -4.64 24.87
C ASP A 35 15.51 -4.49 23.34
N ILE A 36 14.50 -3.85 22.73
CA ILE A 36 14.56 -3.46 21.31
C ILE A 36 15.77 -2.56 21.12
N ALA A 37 16.68 -2.95 20.22
CA ALA A 37 17.89 -2.18 19.94
C ALA A 37 17.55 -0.72 19.57
N ALA A 38 18.35 0.22 20.05
CA ALA A 38 18.13 1.63 19.79
C ALA A 38 18.28 1.93 18.29
N ASN A 39 17.50 2.89 17.78
CA ASN A 39 17.57 3.39 16.40
C ASN A 39 17.28 2.35 15.29
N ILE A 40 16.67 1.20 15.61
CA ILE A 40 16.26 0.20 14.61
C ILE A 40 14.91 0.50 13.95
N SER A 41 14.27 1.62 14.28
CA SER A 41 13.01 2.02 13.68
C SER A 41 12.96 3.51 13.38
N ALA A 42 12.11 3.86 12.43
CA ALA A 42 11.77 5.23 12.07
C ALA A 42 10.23 5.36 12.00
N PRO A 43 9.69 6.59 12.01
CA PRO A 43 8.32 6.81 11.58
C PRO A 43 8.04 6.11 10.25
N GLN A 44 6.84 5.56 10.09
CA GLN A 44 6.47 4.84 8.89
C GLN A 44 6.67 5.72 7.64
N GLY A 45 7.23 5.12 6.58
CA GLY A 45 7.53 5.84 5.33
C GLY A 45 8.78 6.72 5.38
N GLU A 46 9.49 6.75 6.50
CA GLU A 46 10.81 7.39 6.63
C GLU A 46 11.93 6.35 6.72
N ILE A 47 13.13 6.77 6.34
CA ILE A 47 14.31 5.91 6.39
C ILE A 47 14.77 5.65 7.83
N ILE A 48 15.25 4.44 8.09
CA ILE A 48 15.84 4.09 9.39
C ILE A 48 17.08 4.96 9.71
N PRO A 49 17.29 5.36 10.98
CA PRO A 49 18.41 6.23 11.33
C PRO A 49 19.80 5.62 11.06
N THR A 50 19.88 4.29 11.13
CA THR A 50 21.12 3.51 10.93
C THR A 50 21.52 3.36 9.46
N ALA A 51 20.69 3.81 8.51
CA ALA A 51 20.98 3.68 7.09
C ALA A 51 22.28 4.39 6.70
N THR A 52 23.07 3.75 5.84
CA THR A 52 24.27 4.33 5.24
C THR A 52 23.92 5.52 4.35
N ASP A 53 24.90 6.35 4.02
CA ASP A 53 24.69 7.50 3.13
C ASP A 53 24.23 7.07 1.73
N GLU A 54 24.69 5.90 1.26
CA GLU A 54 24.24 5.32 -0.01
C GLU A 54 22.78 4.86 0.05
N GLN A 55 22.38 4.20 1.15
CA GLN A 55 20.98 3.80 1.37
C GLN A 55 20.07 5.02 1.46
N LYS A 56 20.48 6.07 2.18
CA LYS A 56 19.79 7.37 2.24
C LYS A 56 19.61 7.98 0.86
N ALA A 57 20.69 8.06 0.07
CA ALA A 57 20.63 8.58 -1.29
C ALA A 57 19.69 7.74 -2.18
N THR A 58 19.70 6.41 -2.02
CA THR A 58 18.83 5.50 -2.77
C THR A 58 17.37 5.68 -2.39
N PHE A 59 17.07 5.79 -1.10
CA PHE A 59 15.74 6.08 -0.58
C PHE A 59 15.18 7.39 -1.14
N GLU A 60 15.98 8.47 -1.14
CA GLU A 60 15.53 9.77 -1.67
C GLU A 60 15.27 9.73 -3.18
N ARG A 61 16.10 9.03 -3.97
CA ARG A 61 15.82 8.80 -5.39
C ARG A 61 14.52 8.03 -5.59
N GLY A 62 14.28 6.98 -4.80
CA GLY A 62 13.05 6.20 -4.83
C GLY A 62 11.82 7.04 -4.46
N LYS A 63 11.92 7.87 -3.42
CA LYS A 63 10.87 8.80 -2.96
C LYS A 63 10.51 9.82 -4.04
N ALA A 64 11.50 10.33 -4.78
CA ALA A 64 11.28 11.23 -5.91
C ALA A 64 10.52 10.54 -7.06
N ILE A 65 10.88 9.30 -7.42
CA ILE A 65 10.18 8.53 -8.45
C ILE A 65 8.75 8.17 -8.01
N MET A 66 8.56 7.78 -6.76
CA MET A 66 7.24 7.49 -6.18
C MET A 66 6.26 8.67 -6.32
N ALA A 67 6.77 9.89 -6.18
CA ALA A 67 6.00 11.12 -6.30
C ALA A 67 5.86 11.64 -7.75
N LYS A 68 6.66 11.13 -8.69
CA LYS A 68 6.63 11.56 -10.09
C LYS A 68 5.30 11.16 -10.73
N ARG A 69 4.67 12.13 -11.41
CA ARG A 69 3.59 11.86 -12.36
C ARG A 69 4.19 11.60 -13.72
N PHE A 70 3.82 10.46 -14.30
CA PHE A 70 4.22 10.01 -15.61
C PHE A 70 3.19 10.46 -16.65
N ASP A 71 3.67 10.81 -17.82
CA ASP A 71 2.84 11.08 -19.00
C ASP A 71 3.23 10.17 -20.18
N LEU A 72 2.61 10.39 -21.34
CA LEU A 72 2.89 9.60 -22.55
C LEU A 72 4.36 9.70 -22.99
N ALA A 73 5.00 10.86 -22.82
CA ALA A 73 6.41 11.04 -23.17
C ALA A 73 7.35 10.30 -22.21
N ASP A 74 6.91 10.07 -20.97
CA ASP A 74 7.57 9.19 -20.01
C ASP A 74 7.33 7.69 -20.26
N GLY A 75 6.49 7.33 -21.24
CA GLY A 75 6.12 5.94 -21.54
C GLY A 75 4.88 5.42 -20.80
N LEU A 76 4.04 6.31 -20.23
CA LEU A 76 2.74 5.90 -19.71
C LEU A 76 1.83 5.44 -20.87
N GLY A 77 1.16 4.31 -20.70
CA GLY A 77 0.07 3.90 -21.57
C GLY A 77 0.48 3.05 -22.79
N PRO A 78 -0.37 2.98 -23.83
CA PRO A 78 -1.55 3.84 -24.04
C PRO A 78 -2.67 3.56 -23.03
N ALA A 79 -2.79 2.33 -22.51
CA ALA A 79 -3.78 1.97 -21.50
C ALA A 79 -3.17 1.82 -20.09
N PHE A 80 -3.82 2.41 -19.07
CA PHE A 80 -3.30 2.53 -17.70
C PHE A 80 -4.43 2.74 -16.67
N ASN A 81 -4.10 2.65 -15.38
CA ASN A 81 -5.05 2.89 -14.27
C ASN A 81 -4.82 4.23 -13.57
N VAL A 82 -3.56 4.60 -13.36
CA VAL A 82 -3.12 5.81 -12.67
C VAL A 82 -1.80 6.29 -13.26
N THR A 83 -1.44 7.54 -12.98
CA THR A 83 -0.26 8.19 -13.57
C THR A 83 0.92 8.33 -12.61
N PHE A 84 0.82 7.84 -11.38
CA PHE A 84 1.90 7.88 -10.39
C PHE A 84 1.71 6.82 -9.32
N CYS A 85 2.82 6.37 -8.73
CA CYS A 85 2.84 5.28 -7.78
C CYS A 85 2.04 5.61 -6.50
N GLY A 86 2.19 6.84 -6.00
CA GLY A 86 1.45 7.33 -4.84
C GLY A 86 -0.07 7.34 -5.00
N ALA A 87 -0.63 7.15 -6.20
CA ALA A 87 -2.08 7.07 -6.37
C ALA A 87 -2.68 5.79 -5.73
N CYS A 88 -1.90 4.71 -5.71
CA CYS A 88 -2.28 3.44 -5.09
C CYS A 88 -1.57 3.20 -3.75
N HIS A 89 -0.46 3.91 -3.49
CA HIS A 89 0.39 3.76 -2.31
C HIS A 89 0.47 5.05 -1.48
N GLU A 90 -0.68 5.61 -1.10
CA GLU A 90 -0.84 6.93 -0.47
C GLU A 90 -0.96 6.91 1.07
N ARG A 91 -1.38 5.81 1.68
CA ARG A 91 -1.90 5.79 3.06
C ARG A 91 -1.34 4.65 3.92
N PRO A 92 -1.04 4.90 5.21
CA PRO A 92 -1.29 6.16 5.93
C PRO A 92 -0.30 7.28 5.57
N VAL A 93 0.81 6.91 4.93
CA VAL A 93 1.85 7.81 4.40
C VAL A 93 2.26 7.31 3.00
N PRO A 94 2.97 8.12 2.20
CA PRO A 94 3.54 7.65 0.94
C PRO A 94 4.34 6.36 1.12
N GLY A 95 4.09 5.38 0.25
CA GLY A 95 4.64 4.02 0.40
C GLY A 95 3.72 3.06 1.11
N GLY A 96 2.58 3.52 1.66
CA GLY A 96 1.58 2.65 2.22
C GLY A 96 0.69 1.98 1.16
N SER A 97 -0.54 1.67 1.55
CA SER A 97 -1.61 1.22 0.67
C SER A 97 -2.49 2.40 0.24
N SER A 98 -3.76 2.20 -0.13
CA SER A 98 -4.73 3.23 -0.47
C SER A 98 -6.11 2.87 0.07
N ALA A 99 -6.99 3.87 0.12
CA ALA A 99 -8.40 3.61 0.42
C ALA A 99 -9.07 2.82 -0.73
N LEU A 100 -10.18 2.14 -0.44
CA LEU A 100 -10.81 1.17 -1.34
C LEU A 100 -11.19 1.71 -2.73
N TYR A 101 -11.33 3.05 -2.88
CA TYR A 101 -11.61 3.69 -4.17
C TYR A 101 -10.45 3.56 -5.19
N ARG A 102 -9.26 3.17 -4.73
CA ARG A 102 -8.08 2.90 -5.55
C ARG A 102 -7.80 1.42 -5.74
N ASN A 103 -8.74 0.57 -5.32
CA ASN A 103 -8.66 -0.83 -5.66
C ASN A 103 -8.71 -1.03 -7.18
N PHE A 104 -7.95 -2.02 -7.64
CA PHE A 104 -7.97 -2.47 -9.02
C PHE A 104 -8.56 -3.87 -9.10
N PHE A 105 -8.89 -4.31 -10.30
CA PHE A 105 -9.50 -5.61 -10.52
C PHE A 105 -8.59 -6.48 -11.37
N LEU A 106 -8.41 -7.71 -10.90
CA LEU A 106 -7.99 -8.83 -11.74
C LEU A 106 -9.25 -9.55 -12.20
N ALA A 107 -9.36 -9.81 -13.48
CA ALA A 107 -10.56 -10.36 -14.07
C ALA A 107 -10.22 -11.47 -15.06
N GLY A 108 -11.19 -12.36 -15.27
CA GLY A 108 -11.06 -13.46 -16.21
C GLY A 108 -12.30 -14.34 -16.23
N ARG A 109 -12.12 -15.55 -16.73
CA ARG A 109 -13.15 -16.58 -16.78
C ARG A 109 -12.53 -17.95 -16.54
N LEU A 110 -13.34 -18.88 -16.06
CA LEU A 110 -13.00 -20.30 -16.09
C LEU A 110 -13.56 -20.92 -17.37
N THR A 111 -12.77 -21.78 -17.99
CA THR A 111 -13.24 -22.70 -19.02
C THR A 111 -13.95 -23.90 -18.38
N ASN A 112 -14.63 -24.70 -19.20
CA ASN A 112 -15.39 -25.86 -18.72
C ASN A 112 -14.50 -26.94 -18.05
N ASP A 113 -13.23 -26.99 -18.42
CA ASP A 113 -12.18 -27.85 -17.84
C ASP A 113 -11.45 -27.20 -16.64
N GLY A 114 -11.89 -26.02 -16.19
CA GLY A 114 -11.39 -25.37 -14.99
C GLY A 114 -10.13 -24.51 -15.18
N ALA A 115 -9.66 -24.29 -16.41
CA ALA A 115 -8.55 -23.40 -16.66
C ALA A 115 -8.97 -21.93 -16.52
N PHE A 116 -8.13 -21.12 -15.85
CA PHE A 116 -8.36 -19.68 -15.75
C PHE A 116 -7.78 -18.96 -16.97
N ILE A 117 -8.65 -18.25 -17.69
CA ILE A 117 -8.27 -17.38 -18.79
C ILE A 117 -8.42 -15.94 -18.33
N ALA A 118 -7.30 -15.24 -18.25
CA ALA A 118 -7.25 -13.83 -17.91
C ALA A 118 -8.04 -12.99 -18.92
N SER A 119 -8.76 -11.98 -18.42
CA SER A 119 -9.47 -11.04 -19.27
C SER A 119 -8.49 -10.10 -19.98
N GLU A 120 -8.79 -9.79 -21.24
CA GLU A 120 -8.11 -8.73 -21.98
C GLU A 120 -8.76 -7.38 -21.67
N SER A 121 -7.97 -6.32 -21.67
CA SER A 121 -8.45 -4.97 -21.40
C SER A 121 -7.50 -3.97 -22.07
N ALA A 122 -7.81 -3.56 -23.30
CA ALA A 122 -6.88 -2.91 -24.22
C ALA A 122 -5.60 -3.76 -24.44
N GLY A 123 -5.80 -4.96 -25.00
CA GLY A 123 -4.75 -5.96 -25.22
C GLY A 123 -4.47 -6.84 -24.00
N MET A 124 -3.36 -7.60 -24.08
CA MET A 124 -2.94 -8.52 -23.02
C MET A 124 -2.61 -7.76 -21.72
N ALA A 125 -3.40 -7.99 -20.68
CA ALA A 125 -3.30 -7.29 -19.40
C ALA A 125 -2.98 -8.22 -18.21
N GLY A 126 -2.80 -9.51 -18.46
CA GLY A 126 -2.69 -10.51 -17.39
C GLY A 126 -3.92 -10.52 -16.46
N GLY A 127 -5.08 -10.06 -16.95
CA GLY A 127 -6.33 -9.95 -16.19
C GLY A 127 -6.51 -8.61 -15.50
N VAL A 128 -5.51 -7.72 -15.49
CA VAL A 128 -5.69 -6.36 -14.94
C VAL A 128 -6.68 -5.59 -15.81
N LEU A 129 -7.77 -5.13 -15.22
CA LEU A 129 -8.68 -4.21 -15.91
C LEU A 129 -8.08 -2.82 -15.95
N ARG A 130 -7.91 -2.30 -17.17
CA ARG A 130 -7.38 -0.97 -17.44
C ARG A 130 -8.51 0.06 -17.42
N LEU A 131 -8.34 1.13 -16.68
CA LEU A 131 -9.37 2.15 -16.46
C LEU A 131 -9.36 3.24 -17.52
N PHE A 132 -8.21 3.52 -18.14
CA PHE A 132 -8.04 4.59 -19.11
C PHE A 132 -7.23 4.11 -20.31
N ASN A 133 -7.46 4.70 -21.47
CA ASN A 133 -6.68 4.52 -22.70
C ASN A 133 -6.51 5.86 -23.41
N TYR A 134 -5.31 6.13 -23.93
CA TYR A 134 -4.98 7.31 -24.73
C TYR A 134 -4.80 7.02 -26.23
N ASP A 135 -4.98 5.76 -26.68
CA ASP A 135 -5.00 5.46 -28.10
C ASP A 135 -6.21 6.13 -28.76
N GLU A 136 -5.96 6.90 -29.83
CA GLU A 136 -6.98 7.65 -30.56
C GLU A 136 -7.96 6.76 -31.34
N ASN A 137 -7.60 5.50 -31.56
CA ASN A 137 -8.41 4.53 -32.30
C ASN A 137 -9.23 3.61 -31.38
N GLU A 138 -9.08 3.75 -30.06
CA GLU A 138 -9.71 2.89 -29.06
C GLU A 138 -10.57 3.72 -28.09
N ASP A 139 -11.47 3.04 -27.39
CA ASP A 139 -12.26 3.70 -26.35
C ASP A 139 -11.38 4.17 -25.19
N ALA A 140 -11.60 5.41 -24.74
CA ALA A 140 -10.90 6.00 -23.60
C ALA A 140 -11.10 5.21 -22.29
N ARG A 141 -12.15 4.38 -22.22
CA ARG A 141 -12.41 3.41 -21.16
C ARG A 141 -12.43 2.01 -21.79
N PRO A 142 -11.36 1.20 -21.64
CA PRO A 142 -11.31 -0.14 -22.19
C PRO A 142 -12.53 -0.97 -21.78
N ALA A 143 -13.19 -1.59 -22.76
CA ALA A 143 -14.29 -2.49 -22.49
C ALA A 143 -13.80 -3.75 -21.75
N VAL A 144 -14.71 -4.33 -20.96
CA VAL A 144 -14.51 -5.67 -20.39
C VAL A 144 -15.22 -6.68 -21.29
N PRO A 145 -14.53 -7.72 -21.78
CA PRO A 145 -15.14 -8.77 -22.57
C PRO A 145 -16.37 -9.37 -21.86
N SER A 146 -17.47 -9.55 -22.59
CA SER A 146 -18.72 -10.12 -22.05
C SER A 146 -18.59 -11.55 -21.53
N THR A 147 -17.52 -12.25 -21.92
CA THR A 147 -17.16 -13.59 -21.44
C THR A 147 -16.46 -13.57 -20.07
N THR A 148 -16.12 -12.39 -19.55
CA THR A 148 -15.51 -12.22 -18.22
C THR A 148 -16.57 -12.46 -17.16
N THR A 149 -16.35 -13.46 -16.31
CA THR A 149 -17.30 -13.87 -15.27
C THR A 149 -16.73 -13.79 -13.87
N ILE A 150 -15.41 -13.63 -13.74
CA ILE A 150 -14.69 -13.60 -12.46
C ILE A 150 -14.02 -12.25 -12.31
N PHE A 151 -14.25 -11.63 -11.16
CA PHE A 151 -13.62 -10.37 -10.77
C PHE A 151 -13.07 -10.51 -9.36
N ALA A 152 -11.80 -10.19 -9.21
CA ALA A 152 -11.08 -10.23 -7.96
C ALA A 152 -10.57 -8.82 -7.66
N GLN A 153 -11.18 -8.16 -6.69
CA GLN A 153 -10.74 -6.85 -6.24
C GLN A 153 -9.41 -6.99 -5.46
N ARG A 154 -8.48 -6.10 -5.74
CA ARG A 154 -7.18 -6.01 -5.06
C ARG A 154 -6.93 -4.58 -4.62
N ASN A 155 -6.27 -4.47 -3.48
CA ASN A 155 -5.79 -3.22 -2.92
C ASN A 155 -4.26 -3.28 -2.96
N ALA A 156 -3.61 -2.15 -3.19
CA ALA A 156 -2.16 -2.14 -3.32
C ALA A 156 -1.49 -2.50 -1.99
N ILE A 157 -0.41 -3.27 -2.04
CA ILE A 157 0.33 -3.62 -0.83
C ILE A 157 1.22 -2.44 -0.40
N PRO A 158 1.49 -2.27 0.90
CA PRO A 158 2.53 -1.32 1.35
C PRO A 158 3.90 -1.67 0.76
N MET A 159 4.69 -0.64 0.46
CA MET A 159 6.05 -0.70 -0.10
C MET A 159 7.15 -0.49 0.96
N PHE A 160 6.86 -0.64 2.25
CA PHE A 160 7.84 -0.42 3.33
C PHE A 160 8.93 -1.50 3.43
N GLY A 161 9.00 -2.43 2.48
CA GLY A 161 9.95 -3.55 2.47
C GLY A 161 9.63 -4.61 3.52
N VAL A 162 10.60 -5.49 3.79
CA VAL A 162 10.53 -6.52 4.84
C VAL A 162 11.05 -6.03 6.20
N GLY A 163 11.33 -4.73 6.32
CA GLY A 163 11.82 -4.10 7.55
C GLY A 163 13.16 -4.69 8.01
N LEU A 164 13.28 -4.91 9.32
CA LEU A 164 14.50 -5.40 9.97
C LEU A 164 14.98 -6.77 9.51
N ILE A 165 14.11 -7.57 8.87
CA ILE A 165 14.52 -8.85 8.28
C ILE A 165 15.57 -8.63 7.18
N ALA A 166 15.53 -7.50 6.46
CA ALA A 166 16.52 -7.17 5.44
C ALA A 166 17.89 -6.78 6.02
N GLU A 167 17.98 -6.49 7.32
CA GLU A 167 19.24 -6.16 8.00
C GLU A 167 19.96 -7.41 8.52
N LEU A 168 19.33 -8.59 8.45
CA LEU A 168 19.97 -9.86 8.78
C LEU A 168 21.01 -10.19 7.71
N SER A 169 22.24 -10.44 8.12
CA SER A 169 23.28 -10.88 7.20
C SER A 169 23.07 -12.34 6.80
N ASP A 170 23.48 -12.69 5.59
CA ASP A 170 23.48 -14.09 5.15
C ASP A 170 24.29 -14.97 6.11
N GLU A 171 25.37 -14.45 6.69
CA GLU A 171 26.17 -15.19 7.67
C GLU A 171 25.41 -15.47 8.98
N GLU A 172 24.63 -14.50 9.48
CA GLU A 172 23.77 -14.72 10.65
C GLU A 172 22.70 -15.77 10.34
N LEU A 173 22.05 -15.66 9.17
CA LEU A 173 21.05 -16.63 8.72
C LEU A 173 21.64 -18.04 8.60
N LEU A 174 22.83 -18.16 7.99
CA LEU A 174 23.52 -19.44 7.80
C LEU A 174 24.04 -20.03 9.12
N SER A 175 24.46 -19.20 10.08
CA SER A 175 24.93 -19.69 11.37
C SER A 175 23.84 -20.34 12.24
N ARG A 176 22.57 -20.01 11.95
CA ARG A 176 21.38 -20.57 12.60
C ARG A 176 20.66 -21.62 11.76
N ALA A 177 21.20 -22.01 10.62
CA ALA A 177 20.59 -23.04 9.80
C ALA A 177 20.67 -24.39 10.53
N ASP A 178 19.50 -24.99 10.79
CA ASP A 178 19.37 -26.32 11.39
C ASP A 178 18.54 -27.24 10.50
N PRO A 179 19.06 -27.65 9.32
CA PRO A 179 18.28 -28.44 8.37
C PRO A 179 17.85 -29.81 8.89
N ASP A 180 18.45 -30.30 9.98
CA ASP A 180 18.20 -31.62 10.54
C ASP A 180 17.45 -31.58 11.89
N ASP A 181 16.98 -30.41 12.33
CA ASP A 181 16.29 -30.21 13.63
C ASP A 181 17.10 -30.80 14.80
N ALA A 182 18.40 -30.48 14.83
CA ALA A 182 19.37 -31.00 15.78
C ALA A 182 19.06 -30.60 17.23
N ASP A 183 18.37 -29.48 17.44
CA ASP A 183 17.93 -29.05 18.76
C ASP A 183 16.50 -29.50 19.14
N GLY A 184 15.74 -30.06 18.18
CA GLY A 184 14.45 -30.68 18.40
C GLY A 184 13.32 -29.68 18.67
N ASP A 185 13.44 -28.45 18.18
CA ASP A 185 12.41 -27.42 18.29
C ASP A 185 11.32 -27.52 17.19
N GLY A 186 11.54 -28.37 16.19
CA GLY A 186 10.61 -28.63 15.09
C GLY A 186 10.75 -27.70 13.88
N ILE A 187 11.86 -26.95 13.75
CA ILE A 187 12.19 -26.07 12.63
C ILE A 187 13.41 -26.64 11.86
N SER A 188 13.28 -26.78 10.53
CA SER A 188 14.27 -27.35 9.60
C SER A 188 14.20 -26.71 8.21
#